data_AF-A0A9P3EMY3-F1
#
_entry.id   AF-A0A9P3EMY3-F1
#
_cell.length_a   1.000
_cell.length_b   1.000
_cell.length_c   1.000
_cell.angle_alpha   90.00
_cell.angle_beta   90.00
_cell.angle_gamma   90.00
#
_symmetry.space_group_name_H-M   'P 1'
#
loop_
_entity.id
_entity.type
_entity.pdbx_description
1 polymer ?
#
loop_
_entity_poly.entity_id
_entity_poly.type
_entity_poly.pdbx_seq_one_letter_code
_entity_poly.pdbx_strand_id
1 'polypeptide(L)'
;MTATKPNTSDFLATFANATTSLGERRIALTALITAKILPKQADNPSVEAGRKHLLAQVFASNAEPAHRLLAIAECIRLGQVVKRWAPEIAEQLRPAFAEKLPAMQLLNDADDRLNLARACALMSSPWLPTYLATAIAEEETGEKARGEMITALLARSPSLAVALRQLASAFQALRPGTEAPGETAARRLARTLAALRSTLLEIELDAGDEPGKALQEVLALPLSALGKPQEDKVQIDLAHETLLTVHDIVRTRISVVADPQMYSAVAYCRKLLGGTSWPSELGNPLERLVTDVTEALLLLGRQGQCDQALLIQLDVLCNSPQRARAVARNLATKHPELPEDVREWLERGRARLVRPASSSAIEAAASNADEIIGLALQAARQVRVMREGLREPLAASLEIYEPGLASTTRELLDRVQTLAIQVEQAANLRDLDLYGVPGEEIEMSSKFFDVVGNTPRQRMIVKLPAVVRKRPDGSAGDVVTKGIVE
;
A
#
# COMPACT_ATOMS: atom_id res chain seq x y z
N MET A 1 53.71 -11.23 44.88
CA MET A 1 54.01 -10.95 43.46
C MET A 1 52.96 -9.97 42.95
N THR A 2 53.28 -8.69 42.94
CA THR A 2 52.40 -7.61 42.49
C THR A 2 52.37 -7.61 40.96
N ALA A 3 51.20 -7.84 40.37
CA ALA A 3 51.00 -7.74 38.93
C ALA A 3 51.40 -6.34 38.46
N THR A 4 52.43 -6.26 37.62
CA THR A 4 52.92 -5.05 36.98
C THR A 4 51.77 -4.43 36.20
N LYS A 5 51.34 -3.22 36.57
CA LYS A 5 50.37 -2.45 35.77
C LYS A 5 50.96 -2.32 34.36
N PRO A 6 50.21 -2.65 33.30
CA PRO A 6 50.74 -2.61 31.96
C PRO A 6 51.16 -1.17 31.64
N ASN A 7 52.41 -1.00 31.20
CA ASN A 7 53.06 0.29 31.10
C ASN A 7 52.43 1.11 29.97
N THR A 8 51.59 2.07 30.36
CA THR A 8 50.80 2.89 29.44
C THR A 8 51.67 3.71 28.47
N SER A 9 52.90 4.03 28.86
CA SER A 9 53.87 4.71 27.99
C SER A 9 54.28 3.86 26.78
N ASP A 10 54.41 2.55 26.94
CA ASP A 10 54.79 1.62 25.87
C ASP A 10 53.65 1.49 24.83
N PHE A 11 52.40 1.51 25.28
CA PHE A 11 51.25 1.53 24.37
C PHE A 11 51.10 2.87 23.63
N LEU A 12 51.40 4.00 24.28
CA LEU A 12 51.43 5.29 23.60
C LEU A 12 52.52 5.33 22.53
N ALA A 13 53.72 4.82 22.84
CA ALA A 13 54.83 4.74 21.89
C ALA A 13 54.49 3.81 20.71
N THR A 14 53.93 2.62 21.00
CA THR A 14 53.47 1.68 19.97
C THR A 14 52.36 2.28 19.09
N PHE A 15 51.38 2.97 19.67
CA PHE A 15 50.30 3.59 18.89
C PHE A 15 50.82 4.71 17.99
N ALA A 16 51.77 5.51 18.48
CA ALA A 16 52.33 6.67 17.77
C ALA A 16 53.35 6.31 16.69
N ASN A 17 53.96 5.12 16.73
CA ASN A 17 55.05 4.79 15.82
C ASN A 17 54.52 4.48 14.40
N ALA A 18 55.11 5.15 13.40
CA ALA A 18 54.77 5.03 11.99
C ALA A 18 54.95 3.60 11.43
N THR A 19 55.93 2.84 11.95
CA THR A 19 56.26 1.49 11.45
C THR A 19 55.43 0.39 12.10
N THR A 20 54.62 0.70 13.11
CA THR A 20 53.80 -0.29 13.83
C THR A 20 52.76 -0.90 12.90
N SER A 21 52.67 -2.23 12.94
CA SER A 21 51.67 -2.96 12.17
C SER A 21 50.25 -2.61 12.62
N LEU A 22 49.26 -2.82 11.76
CA LEU A 22 47.87 -2.50 12.10
C LEU A 22 47.37 -3.31 13.32
N GLY A 23 47.74 -4.59 13.40
CA GLY A 23 47.37 -5.47 14.53
C GLY A 23 47.93 -4.98 15.86
N GLU A 24 49.22 -4.63 15.90
CA GLU A 24 49.85 -4.06 17.10
C GLU A 24 49.27 -2.69 17.47
N ARG A 25 48.98 -1.84 16.47
CA ARG A 25 48.37 -0.54 16.71
C ARG A 25 46.95 -0.68 17.28
N ARG A 26 46.17 -1.66 16.82
CA ARG A 26 44.86 -2.01 17.37
C ARG A 26 44.96 -2.44 18.83
N ILE A 27 45.91 -3.32 19.16
CA ILE A 27 46.14 -3.76 20.55
C ILE A 27 46.50 -2.56 21.43
N ALA A 28 47.42 -1.71 20.96
CA ALA A 28 47.80 -0.49 21.66
C ALA A 28 46.60 0.44 21.87
N LEU A 29 45.78 0.70 20.84
CA LEU A 29 44.59 1.53 20.95
C LEU A 29 43.59 0.96 21.98
N THR A 30 43.34 -0.35 21.96
CA THR A 30 42.49 -1.02 22.97
C THR A 30 43.03 -0.81 24.37
N ALA A 31 44.34 -0.98 24.58
CA ALA A 31 44.97 -0.75 25.87
C ALA A 31 44.84 0.70 26.34
N LEU A 32 45.00 1.69 25.44
CA LEU A 32 44.83 3.11 25.75
C LEU A 32 43.38 3.46 26.14
N ILE A 33 42.39 2.84 25.50
CA ILE A 33 40.96 2.99 25.84
C ILE A 33 40.68 2.36 27.21
N THR A 34 41.11 1.11 27.43
CA THR A 34 40.88 0.39 28.69
C THR A 34 41.57 1.07 29.88
N ALA A 35 42.77 1.63 29.67
CA ALA A 35 43.49 2.41 30.67
C ALA A 35 42.89 3.82 30.90
N LYS A 36 41.80 4.17 30.20
CA LYS A 36 41.12 5.48 30.28
C LYS A 36 42.03 6.67 29.96
N ILE A 37 43.05 6.45 29.11
CA ILE A 37 43.89 7.50 28.55
C ILE A 37 43.11 8.27 27.51
N LEU A 38 42.39 7.56 26.64
CA LEU A 38 41.39 8.16 25.76
C LEU A 38 40.02 8.15 26.44
N PRO A 39 39.22 9.24 26.30
CA PRO A 39 39.50 10.45 25.51
C PRO A 39 40.32 11.55 26.22
N LYS A 40 40.70 11.37 27.50
CA LYS A 40 41.27 12.44 28.35
C LYS A 40 42.55 13.08 27.81
N GLN A 41 43.43 12.29 27.20
CA GLN A 41 44.72 12.72 26.65
C GLN A 41 44.69 12.77 25.12
N ALA A 42 43.55 13.08 24.52
CA ALA A 42 43.43 13.15 23.07
C ALA A 42 44.34 14.23 22.44
N ASP A 43 44.68 15.30 23.16
CA ASP A 43 45.63 16.35 22.74
C ASP A 43 47.11 15.95 22.91
N ASN A 44 47.40 14.72 23.36
CA ASN A 44 48.77 14.24 23.45
C ASN A 44 49.35 14.05 22.03
N PRO A 45 50.51 14.64 21.69
CA PRO A 45 51.11 14.54 20.36
C PRO A 45 51.28 13.10 19.85
N SER A 46 51.57 12.15 20.75
CA SER A 46 51.69 10.73 20.41
C SER A 46 50.35 10.12 19.96
N VAL A 47 49.23 10.55 20.56
CA VAL A 47 47.90 10.10 20.15
C VAL A 47 47.53 10.70 18.79
N GLU A 48 47.81 11.99 18.58
CA GLU A 48 47.57 12.63 17.28
C GLU A 48 48.40 12.00 16.16
N ALA A 49 49.67 11.67 16.43
CA ALA A 49 50.53 10.94 15.51
C ALA A 49 49.95 9.55 15.19
N GLY A 50 49.57 8.79 16.21
CA GLY A 50 48.96 7.46 16.01
C GLY A 50 47.66 7.52 15.20
N ARG A 51 46.81 8.53 15.42
CA ARG A 51 45.62 8.81 14.60
C ARG A 51 45.99 9.04 13.12
N LYS A 52 46.96 9.91 12.86
CA LYS A 52 47.43 10.22 11.50
C LYS A 52 47.97 8.97 10.80
N HIS A 53 48.77 8.16 11.50
CA HIS A 53 49.30 6.94 10.93
C HIS A 53 48.22 5.88 10.71
N LEU A 54 47.20 5.79 11.57
CA LEU A 54 46.08 4.87 11.39
C LEU A 54 45.28 5.23 10.14
N LEU A 55 45.01 6.52 9.93
CA LEU A 55 44.37 7.01 8.71
C LEU A 55 45.23 6.75 7.47
N ALA A 56 46.55 6.94 7.54
CA ALA A 56 47.45 6.64 6.44
C ALA A 56 47.42 5.15 6.04
N GLN A 57 47.24 4.23 7.00
CA GLN A 57 47.14 2.80 6.74
C GLN A 57 45.89 2.40 5.94
N VAL A 58 44.82 3.21 5.96
CA VAL A 58 43.63 2.99 5.11
C VAL A 58 43.97 3.07 3.63
N PHE A 59 44.91 3.93 3.26
CA PHE A 59 45.26 4.27 1.88
C PHE A 59 46.56 3.62 1.40
N ALA A 60 47.15 2.71 2.18
CA ALA A 60 48.38 2.04 1.81
C ALA A 60 48.17 1.09 0.61
N SER A 61 48.84 1.37 -0.51
CA SER A 61 48.62 0.67 -1.80
C SER A 61 48.93 -0.83 -1.80
N ASN A 62 49.75 -1.31 -0.85
CA ASN A 62 50.15 -2.71 -0.74
C ASN A 62 49.51 -3.43 0.46
N ALA A 63 48.49 -2.83 1.09
CA ALA A 63 47.83 -3.46 2.23
C ALA A 63 46.92 -4.60 1.80
N GLU A 64 46.95 -5.71 2.55
CA GLU A 64 45.97 -6.78 2.39
C GLU A 64 44.54 -6.24 2.54
N PRO A 65 43.55 -6.78 1.80
CA PRO A 65 42.17 -6.30 1.84
C PRO A 65 41.56 -6.23 3.25
N ALA A 66 41.87 -7.22 4.10
CA ALA A 66 41.42 -7.26 5.49
C ALA A 66 42.02 -6.12 6.35
N HIS A 67 43.29 -5.77 6.11
CA HIS A 67 43.94 -4.66 6.81
C HIS A 67 43.31 -3.32 6.45
N ARG A 68 42.95 -3.10 5.18
CA ARG A 68 42.22 -1.89 4.78
C ARG A 68 40.90 -1.75 5.55
N LEU A 69 40.11 -2.81 5.63
CA LEU A 69 38.84 -2.80 6.37
C LEU A 69 39.05 -2.55 7.87
N LEU A 70 40.05 -3.21 8.47
CA LEU A 70 40.34 -3.05 9.90
C LEU A 70 40.82 -1.64 10.22
N ALA A 71 41.62 -1.01 9.35
CA ALA A 71 42.06 0.37 9.55
C ALA A 71 40.87 1.35 9.54
N ILE A 72 39.89 1.16 8.65
CA ILE A 72 38.64 1.95 8.62
C ILE A 72 37.87 1.74 9.93
N ALA A 73 37.67 0.49 10.35
CA ALA A 73 36.96 0.15 11.58
C ALA A 73 37.62 0.80 12.82
N GLU A 74 38.94 0.74 12.94
CA GLU A 74 39.68 1.33 14.05
C GLU A 74 39.67 2.87 14.01
N CYS A 75 39.66 3.49 12.83
CA CYS A 75 39.45 4.94 12.70
C CYS A 75 38.07 5.34 13.26
N ILE A 76 37.01 4.62 12.89
CA ILE A 76 35.67 4.86 13.44
C ILE A 76 35.64 4.64 14.94
N ARG A 77 36.21 3.53 15.43
CA ARG A 77 36.30 3.24 16.88
C ARG A 77 36.97 4.39 17.63
N LEU A 78 38.08 4.91 17.10
CA LEU A 78 38.77 6.06 17.68
C LEU A 78 37.89 7.31 17.72
N GLY A 79 37.17 7.60 16.63
CA GLY A 79 36.20 8.70 16.58
C GLY A 79 35.05 8.57 17.58
N GLN A 80 34.61 7.34 17.87
CA GLN A 80 33.57 7.09 18.88
C GLN A 80 34.06 7.32 20.31
N VAL A 81 35.31 6.96 20.60
CA VAL A 81 35.94 7.21 21.89
C VAL A 81 36.22 8.70 22.06
N VAL A 82 36.78 9.34 21.03
CA VAL A 82 37.11 10.77 21.00
C VAL A 82 36.11 11.50 20.10
N LYS A 83 34.88 11.69 20.61
CA LYS A 83 33.73 12.20 19.84
C LYS A 83 34.00 13.46 19.01
N ARG A 84 34.83 14.39 19.51
CA ARG A 84 35.20 15.61 18.79
C ARG A 84 35.95 15.36 17.47
N TRP A 85 36.56 14.19 17.29
CA TRP A 85 37.24 13.79 16.05
C TRP A 85 36.34 13.08 15.04
N ALA A 86 35.13 12.66 15.44
CA ALA A 86 34.27 11.87 14.56
C ALA A 86 33.96 12.57 13.21
N PRO A 87 33.62 13.88 13.15
CA PRO A 87 33.37 14.54 11.86
C PRO A 87 34.61 14.59 10.97
N GLU A 88 35.77 14.90 11.55
CA GLU A 88 37.05 15.00 10.84
C GLU A 88 37.49 13.63 10.29
N ILE A 89 37.36 12.57 11.10
CA ILE A 89 37.66 11.20 10.68
C ILE A 89 36.73 10.76 9.54
N ALA A 90 35.43 11.05 9.63
CA ALA A 90 34.49 10.74 8.56
C ALA A 90 34.85 11.46 7.26
N GLU A 91 35.20 12.74 7.33
CA GLU A 91 35.65 13.52 6.17
C GLU A 91 36.88 12.89 5.51
N GLN A 92 37.89 12.52 6.31
CA GLN A 92 39.14 11.94 5.81
C GLN A 92 38.98 10.50 5.31
N LEU A 93 37.98 9.76 5.78
CA LEU A 93 37.68 8.41 5.29
C LEU A 93 36.89 8.41 3.98
N ARG A 94 36.24 9.51 3.59
CA ARG A 94 35.39 9.54 2.38
C ARG A 94 36.09 9.05 1.11
N PRO A 95 37.35 9.41 0.81
CA PRO A 95 38.05 8.88 -0.37
C PRO A 95 38.19 7.36 -0.38
N ALA A 96 38.20 6.70 0.79
CA ALA A 96 38.30 5.24 0.88
C ALA A 96 37.04 4.52 0.38
N PHE A 97 35.92 5.25 0.22
CA PHE A 97 34.64 4.75 -0.29
C PHE A 97 34.42 5.11 -1.78
N ALA A 98 35.40 5.73 -2.45
CA ALA A 98 35.31 5.99 -3.89
C ALA A 98 35.17 4.69 -4.71
N GLU A 99 35.83 3.63 -4.26
CA GLU A 99 35.74 2.28 -4.81
C GLU A 99 35.08 1.32 -3.83
N LYS A 100 34.50 0.24 -4.37
CA LYS A 100 33.86 -0.80 -3.58
C LYS A 100 34.84 -1.41 -2.57
N LEU A 101 34.41 -1.49 -1.31
CA LEU A 101 35.18 -2.13 -0.25
C LEU A 101 35.29 -3.65 -0.43
N PRO A 102 36.38 -4.27 0.08
CA PRO A 102 36.44 -5.73 0.24
C PRO A 102 35.29 -6.28 1.10
N ALA A 103 35.03 -7.59 1.00
CA ALA A 103 33.96 -8.25 1.77
C ALA A 103 34.16 -8.04 3.29
N MET A 104 33.09 -7.61 3.97
CA MET A 104 33.11 -7.30 5.40
C MET A 104 33.52 -8.51 6.27
N GLN A 105 33.26 -9.71 5.76
CA GLN A 105 33.51 -11.02 6.36
C GLN A 105 35.00 -11.34 6.46
N LEU A 106 35.88 -10.57 5.80
CA LEU A 106 37.32 -10.63 6.04
C LEU A 106 37.71 -10.16 7.45
N LEU A 107 36.82 -9.44 8.15
CA LEU A 107 36.97 -9.10 9.56
C LEU A 107 36.38 -10.23 10.42
N ASN A 108 37.21 -10.89 11.22
CA ASN A 108 36.76 -12.01 12.07
C ASN A 108 35.97 -11.56 13.30
N ASP A 109 36.29 -10.38 13.85
CA ASP A 109 35.68 -9.86 15.07
C ASP A 109 34.38 -9.08 14.78
N ALA A 110 33.35 -9.31 15.58
CA ALA A 110 32.03 -8.71 15.38
C ALA A 110 32.00 -7.20 15.71
N ASP A 111 32.83 -6.72 16.64
CA ASP A 111 32.92 -5.29 16.95
C ASP A 111 33.65 -4.55 15.83
N ASP A 112 34.62 -5.18 15.16
CA ASP A 112 35.25 -4.60 13.96
C ASP A 112 34.24 -4.44 12.82
N ARG A 113 33.42 -5.47 12.58
CA ARG A 113 32.33 -5.40 11.58
C ARG A 113 31.29 -4.34 11.94
N LEU A 114 30.95 -4.20 13.21
CA LEU A 114 30.08 -3.13 13.70
C LEU A 114 30.67 -1.74 13.43
N ASN A 115 31.96 -1.53 13.70
CA ASN A 115 32.61 -0.25 13.44
C ASN A 115 32.73 0.04 11.94
N LEU A 116 32.94 -0.98 11.11
CA LEU A 116 32.88 -0.83 9.66
C LEU A 116 31.45 -0.50 9.17
N ALA A 117 30.42 -1.14 9.73
CA ALA A 117 29.01 -0.81 9.42
C ALA A 117 28.68 0.65 9.76
N ARG A 118 29.18 1.16 10.88
CA ARG A 118 29.10 2.58 11.25
C ARG A 118 29.84 3.48 10.28
N ALA A 119 31.00 3.04 9.77
CA ALA A 119 31.69 3.76 8.70
C ALA A 119 30.79 3.89 7.47
N CYS A 120 30.20 2.76 7.02
CA CYS A 120 29.26 2.73 5.89
C CYS A 120 28.06 3.66 6.14
N ALA A 121 27.53 3.71 7.35
CA ALA A 121 26.41 4.59 7.72
C ALA A 121 26.71 6.09 7.57
N LEU A 122 27.98 6.49 7.54
CA LEU A 122 28.42 7.89 7.33
C LEU A 122 28.72 8.22 5.87
N MET A 123 28.69 7.25 4.96
CA MET A 123 29.17 7.39 3.59
C MET A 123 28.03 7.28 2.57
N SER A 124 28.21 7.89 1.40
CA SER A 124 27.28 7.75 0.29
C SER A 124 28.04 7.32 -0.96
N SER A 125 27.65 6.18 -1.53
CA SER A 125 28.23 5.66 -2.77
C SER A 125 27.21 4.75 -3.47
N PRO A 126 27.15 4.73 -4.81
CA PRO A 126 26.15 3.93 -5.54
C PRO A 126 26.23 2.42 -5.28
N TRP A 127 27.43 1.90 -4.99
CA TRP A 127 27.66 0.48 -4.71
C TRP A 127 27.29 0.05 -3.28
N LEU A 128 27.07 1.02 -2.38
CA LEU A 128 26.97 0.78 -0.95
C LEU A 128 25.70 0.03 -0.51
N PRO A 129 24.49 0.31 -1.06
CA PRO A 129 23.30 -0.46 -0.70
C PRO A 129 23.43 -1.96 -1.00
N THR A 130 23.94 -2.31 -2.18
CA THR A 130 24.21 -3.71 -2.54
C THR A 130 25.27 -4.33 -1.63
N TYR A 131 26.34 -3.59 -1.31
CA TYR A 131 27.37 -4.07 -0.39
C TYR A 131 26.82 -4.36 1.01
N LEU A 132 25.99 -3.46 1.56
CA LEU A 132 25.34 -3.65 2.85
C LEU A 132 24.39 -4.86 2.84
N ALA A 133 23.58 -5.03 1.79
CA ALA A 133 22.69 -6.18 1.66
C ALA A 133 23.46 -7.51 1.64
N THR A 134 24.57 -7.59 0.88
CA THR A 134 25.47 -8.75 0.89
C THR A 134 26.05 -9.00 2.28
N ALA A 135 26.57 -7.96 2.94
CA ALA A 135 27.17 -8.09 4.26
C ALA A 135 26.15 -8.52 5.33
N ILE A 136 24.89 -8.07 5.24
CA ILE A 136 23.78 -8.51 6.11
C ILE A 136 23.49 -10.01 5.92
N ALA A 137 23.39 -10.47 4.66
CA ALA A 137 23.11 -11.86 4.35
C ALA A 137 24.23 -12.82 4.80
N GLU A 138 25.48 -12.34 4.72
CA GLU A 138 26.65 -13.10 5.12
C GLU A 138 26.95 -13.03 6.64
N GLU A 139 26.42 -12.06 7.37
CA GLU A 139 26.67 -11.89 8.82
C GLU A 139 26.09 -13.07 9.62
N GLU A 140 26.96 -13.73 10.37
CA GLU A 140 26.61 -14.94 11.10
C GLU A 140 26.35 -14.71 12.58
N THR A 141 27.07 -13.82 13.26
CA THR A 141 27.03 -13.72 14.74
C THR A 141 26.97 -12.30 15.28
N GLY A 142 27.29 -11.29 14.46
CA GLY A 142 27.30 -9.88 14.84
C GLY A 142 25.92 -9.24 14.80
N GLU A 143 25.05 -9.53 15.77
CA GLU A 143 23.68 -8.95 15.84
C GLU A 143 23.67 -7.42 15.81
N LYS A 144 24.59 -6.78 16.55
CA LYS A 144 24.74 -5.31 16.55
C LYS A 144 25.20 -4.78 15.19
N ALA A 145 26.17 -5.45 14.56
CA ALA A 145 26.64 -5.10 13.23
C ALA A 145 25.51 -5.22 12.20
N ARG A 146 24.71 -6.30 12.28
CA ARG A 146 23.55 -6.52 11.43
C ARG A 146 22.52 -5.39 11.56
N GLY A 147 22.18 -4.98 12.78
CA GLY A 147 21.25 -3.87 13.02
C GLY A 147 21.75 -2.54 12.43
N GLU A 148 23.04 -2.22 12.63
CA GLU A 148 23.65 -1.02 12.06
C GLU A 148 23.63 -1.05 10.52
N MET A 149 23.96 -2.19 9.91
CA MET A 149 23.94 -2.34 8.45
C MET A 149 22.53 -2.21 7.88
N ILE A 150 21.52 -2.78 8.55
CA ILE A 150 20.12 -2.65 8.14
C ILE A 150 19.68 -1.17 8.22
N THR A 151 20.02 -0.49 9.31
CA THR A 151 19.74 0.95 9.46
C THR A 151 20.38 1.75 8.34
N ALA A 152 21.66 1.49 8.04
CA ALA A 152 22.37 2.15 6.97
C ALA A 152 21.77 1.86 5.58
N LEU A 153 21.30 0.63 5.34
CA LEU A 153 20.65 0.20 4.10
C LEU A 153 19.32 0.92 3.91
N LEU A 154 18.47 0.95 4.93
CA LEU A 154 17.14 1.56 4.88
C LEU A 154 17.23 3.07 4.69
N ALA A 155 18.17 3.74 5.38
CA ALA A 155 18.40 5.18 5.22
C ALA A 155 18.87 5.60 3.81
N ARG A 156 19.33 4.64 2.98
CA ARG A 156 19.79 4.86 1.60
C ARG A 156 18.84 4.28 0.55
N SER A 157 17.79 3.61 0.99
CA SER A 157 16.82 2.99 0.10
C SER A 157 15.70 3.99 -0.22
N PRO A 158 15.22 4.04 -1.46
CA PRO A 158 14.10 4.92 -1.81
C PRO A 158 12.77 4.45 -1.21
N SER A 159 12.65 3.15 -0.90
CA SER A 159 11.48 2.57 -0.25
C SER A 159 11.81 1.25 0.45
N LEU A 160 10.91 0.81 1.32
CA LEU A 160 11.02 -0.49 2.00
C LEU A 160 11.05 -1.64 1.00
N ALA A 161 10.18 -1.61 -0.02
CA ALA A 161 10.15 -2.64 -1.06
C ALA A 161 11.49 -2.77 -1.79
N VAL A 162 12.17 -1.65 -2.08
CA VAL A 162 13.50 -1.69 -2.72
C VAL A 162 14.55 -2.29 -1.78
N ALA A 163 14.56 -1.92 -0.49
CA ALA A 163 15.46 -2.52 0.49
C ALA A 163 15.26 -4.03 0.64
N LEU A 164 14.00 -4.47 0.72
CA LEU A 164 13.63 -5.89 0.80
C LEU A 164 14.10 -6.66 -0.45
N ARG A 165 13.93 -6.10 -1.66
CA ARG A 165 14.44 -6.74 -2.88
C ARG A 165 15.97 -6.84 -2.91
N GLN A 166 16.68 -5.83 -2.39
CA GLN A 166 18.14 -5.91 -2.25
C GLN A 166 18.55 -7.02 -1.28
N LEU A 167 17.86 -7.16 -0.15
CA LEU A 167 18.07 -8.29 0.78
C LEU A 167 17.75 -9.63 0.11
N ALA A 168 16.63 -9.74 -0.60
CA ALA A 168 16.25 -10.97 -1.31
C ALA A 168 17.32 -11.40 -2.31
N SER A 169 17.83 -10.47 -3.11
CA SER A 169 18.92 -10.72 -4.06
C SER A 169 20.21 -11.17 -3.35
N ALA A 170 20.59 -10.51 -2.25
CA ALA A 170 21.76 -10.88 -1.47
C ALA A 170 21.65 -12.28 -0.85
N PHE A 171 20.52 -12.62 -0.25
CA PHE A 171 20.29 -13.96 0.30
C PHE A 171 20.18 -15.03 -0.78
N GLN A 172 19.64 -14.71 -1.97
CA GLN A 172 19.61 -15.64 -3.10
C GLN A 172 21.02 -15.97 -3.62
N ALA A 173 21.92 -14.99 -3.58
CA ALA A 173 23.32 -15.16 -3.93
C ALA A 173 24.16 -15.88 -2.86
N LEU A 174 23.63 -16.04 -1.64
CA LEU A 174 24.34 -16.65 -0.52
C LEU A 174 24.71 -18.10 -0.83
N ARG A 175 25.94 -18.50 -0.48
CA ARG A 175 26.44 -19.88 -0.60
C ARG A 175 27.07 -20.33 0.73
N PRO A 176 26.27 -20.75 1.72
CA PRO A 176 26.80 -21.21 3.00
C PRO A 176 27.64 -22.48 2.82
N GLY A 177 28.86 -22.50 3.34
CA GLY A 177 29.75 -23.67 3.34
C GLY A 177 29.43 -24.70 4.43
N THR A 178 28.15 -24.97 4.68
CA THR A 178 27.67 -25.86 5.76
C THR A 178 26.99 -27.10 5.18
N GLU A 179 26.88 -28.19 5.96
CA GLU A 179 26.18 -29.41 5.53
C GLU A 179 24.69 -29.20 5.25
N ALA A 180 24.05 -28.23 5.92
CA ALA A 180 22.65 -27.85 5.71
C ALA A 180 22.51 -26.36 5.32
N PRO A 181 22.81 -25.98 4.06
CA PRO A 181 22.79 -24.58 3.63
C PRO A 181 21.43 -23.88 3.81
N GLY A 182 20.32 -24.59 3.58
CA GLY A 182 18.97 -24.09 3.77
C GLY A 182 18.65 -23.73 5.22
N GLU A 183 19.15 -24.50 6.18
CA GLU A 183 18.99 -24.21 7.62
C GLU A 183 19.81 -23.00 8.05
N THR A 184 21.07 -22.94 7.61
CA THR A 184 21.94 -21.78 7.86
C THR A 184 21.31 -20.50 7.31
N ALA A 185 20.80 -20.53 6.08
CA ALA A 185 20.11 -19.39 5.47
C ALA A 185 18.84 -19.01 6.25
N ALA A 186 18.00 -19.97 6.63
CA ALA A 186 16.79 -19.72 7.40
C ALA A 186 17.07 -19.08 8.77
N ARG A 187 18.08 -19.56 9.51
CA ARG A 187 18.50 -18.96 10.79
C ARG A 187 19.04 -17.54 10.62
N ARG A 188 19.73 -17.24 9.51
CA ARG A 188 20.21 -15.88 9.20
C ARG A 188 19.07 -14.95 8.76
N LEU A 189 18.12 -15.46 7.99
CA LEU A 189 16.90 -14.73 7.61
C LEU A 189 16.09 -14.34 8.86
N ALA A 190 15.83 -15.29 9.78
CA ALA A 190 15.09 -15.01 11.02
C ALA A 190 15.74 -13.87 11.82
N ARG A 191 17.07 -13.93 12.00
CA ARG A 191 17.82 -12.87 12.72
C ARG A 191 17.86 -11.54 11.97
N THR A 192 17.86 -11.58 10.64
CA THR A 192 17.76 -10.36 9.81
C THR A 192 16.39 -9.71 9.95
N LEU A 193 15.32 -10.50 9.95
CA LEU A 193 13.97 -10.01 10.16
C LEU A 193 13.80 -9.41 11.57
N ALA A 194 14.32 -10.07 12.61
CA ALA A 194 14.32 -9.53 13.96
C ALA A 194 15.01 -8.15 14.07
N ALA A 195 16.18 -8.01 13.41
CA ALA A 195 16.90 -6.74 13.37
C ALA A 195 16.18 -5.67 12.50
N LEU A 196 15.57 -6.08 11.38
CA LEU A 196 14.75 -5.22 10.53
C LEU A 196 13.56 -4.65 11.32
N ARG A 197 12.84 -5.49 12.05
CA ARG A 197 11.70 -5.08 12.88
C ARG A 197 12.07 -4.02 13.90
N SER A 198 13.21 -4.20 14.58
CA SER A 198 13.73 -3.22 15.53
C SER A 198 13.99 -1.86 14.86
N THR A 199 14.44 -1.87 13.60
CA THR A 199 14.75 -0.67 12.83
C THR A 199 13.50 0.01 12.24
N LEU A 200 12.50 -0.78 11.82
CA LEU A 200 11.26 -0.28 11.20
C LEU A 200 10.49 0.71 12.09
N LEU A 201 10.58 0.56 13.42
CA LEU A 201 9.92 1.43 14.38
C LEU A 201 10.54 2.84 14.46
N GLU A 202 11.80 2.99 14.04
CA GLU A 202 12.57 4.24 14.22
C GLU A 202 12.68 5.05 12.92
N ILE A 203 12.34 4.45 11.77
CA ILE A 203 12.52 5.08 10.45
C ILE A 203 11.20 5.47 9.79
N GLU A 204 11.22 6.60 9.10
CA GLU A 204 10.15 7.05 8.20
C GLU A 204 10.60 6.80 6.76
N LEU A 205 10.17 5.67 6.18
CA LEU A 205 10.55 5.20 4.86
C LEU A 205 9.32 4.68 4.14
N ASP A 206 8.95 5.25 2.99
CA ASP A 206 7.77 4.82 2.24
C ASP A 206 7.78 3.32 1.94
N ALA A 207 6.59 2.72 1.91
CA ALA A 207 6.46 1.28 1.67
C ALA A 207 6.95 0.89 0.26
N GLY A 208 6.69 1.75 -0.73
CA GLY A 208 7.01 1.51 -2.14
C GLY A 208 6.09 0.50 -2.82
N ASP A 209 6.46 0.07 -4.03
CA ASP A 209 5.65 -0.84 -4.84
C ASP A 209 5.76 -2.30 -4.39
N GLU A 210 4.64 -2.96 -4.16
CA GLU A 210 4.51 -4.38 -3.81
C GLU A 210 5.39 -4.86 -2.62
N PRO A 211 5.40 -4.19 -1.45
CA PRO A 211 6.26 -4.55 -0.32
C PRO A 211 5.98 -5.96 0.22
N GLY A 212 4.73 -6.44 0.15
CA GLY A 212 4.37 -7.82 0.53
C GLY A 212 5.07 -8.87 -0.30
N LYS A 213 5.12 -8.67 -1.62
CA LYS A 213 5.84 -9.55 -2.55
C LYS A 213 7.34 -9.47 -2.33
N ALA A 214 7.89 -8.27 -2.12
CA ALA A 214 9.31 -8.13 -1.81
C ALA A 214 9.69 -8.88 -0.51
N LEU A 215 8.85 -8.82 0.53
CA LEU A 215 9.06 -9.59 1.77
C LEU A 215 8.95 -11.11 1.52
N GLN A 216 7.98 -11.55 0.72
CA GLN A 216 7.88 -12.95 0.34
C GLN A 216 9.11 -13.42 -0.44
N GLU A 217 9.65 -12.61 -1.34
CA GLU A 217 10.87 -12.89 -2.12
C GLU A 217 12.10 -13.05 -1.23
N VAL A 218 12.23 -12.26 -0.15
CA VAL A 218 13.28 -12.41 0.87
C VAL A 218 13.32 -13.83 1.45
N LEU A 219 12.16 -14.50 1.55
CA LEU A 219 12.06 -15.86 2.07
C LEU A 219 12.15 -16.91 0.97
N ALA A 220 11.39 -16.71 -0.11
CA ALA A 220 11.16 -17.74 -1.12
C ALA A 220 12.38 -17.97 -2.01
N LEU A 221 13.05 -16.89 -2.46
CA LEU A 221 14.17 -17.00 -3.39
C LEU A 221 15.35 -17.77 -2.76
N PRO A 222 15.82 -17.45 -1.54
CA PRO A 222 16.95 -18.16 -0.94
C PRO A 222 16.62 -19.63 -0.65
N LEU A 223 15.44 -19.91 -0.08
CA LEU A 223 15.04 -21.28 0.28
C LEU A 223 14.73 -22.16 -0.95
N SER A 224 14.33 -21.55 -2.07
CA SER A 224 14.22 -22.28 -3.34
C SER A 224 15.59 -22.69 -3.89
N ALA A 225 16.62 -21.88 -3.67
CA ALA A 225 17.97 -22.13 -4.18
C ALA A 225 18.79 -23.06 -3.27
N LEU A 226 18.66 -22.90 -1.95
CA LEU A 226 19.45 -23.61 -0.94
C LEU A 226 18.74 -24.81 -0.31
N GLY A 227 17.47 -25.02 -0.66
CA GLY A 227 16.61 -26.01 -0.03
C GLY A 227 15.89 -25.46 1.20
N LYS A 228 14.74 -26.07 1.51
CA LYS A 228 13.96 -25.73 2.71
C LYS A 228 14.63 -26.29 3.96
N PRO A 229 14.63 -25.55 5.10
CA PRO A 229 15.09 -26.10 6.38
C PRO A 229 14.26 -27.32 6.77
N GLN A 230 14.89 -28.36 7.34
CA GLN A 230 14.19 -29.58 7.74
C GLN A 230 13.84 -29.57 9.23
N GLU A 231 14.64 -28.91 10.06
CA GLU A 231 14.34 -28.76 11.49
C GLU A 231 13.09 -27.89 11.74
N ASP A 232 12.08 -28.46 12.38
CA ASP A 232 10.81 -27.79 12.71
C ASP A 232 11.02 -26.48 13.45
N LYS A 233 11.94 -26.47 14.43
CA LYS A 233 12.28 -25.27 15.20
C LYS A 233 12.77 -24.13 14.30
N VAL A 234 13.59 -24.42 13.29
CA VAL A 234 14.09 -23.41 12.35
C VAL A 234 12.97 -22.86 11.47
N GLN A 235 12.05 -23.73 11.03
CA GLN A 235 10.88 -23.30 10.28
C GLN A 235 9.95 -22.42 11.12
N ILE A 236 9.71 -22.80 12.38
CA ILE A 236 8.87 -22.07 13.33
C ILE A 236 9.50 -20.71 13.65
N ASP A 237 10.79 -20.65 13.98
CA ASP A 237 11.50 -19.40 14.29
C ASP A 237 11.47 -18.43 13.10
N LEU A 238 11.68 -18.93 11.87
CA LEU A 238 11.60 -18.12 10.65
C LEU A 238 10.17 -17.62 10.39
N ALA A 239 9.17 -18.48 10.56
CA ALA A 239 7.78 -18.09 10.41
C ALA A 239 7.38 -17.06 11.47
N HIS A 240 7.80 -17.25 12.73
CA HIS A 240 7.56 -16.31 13.83
C HIS A 240 8.05 -14.91 13.49
N GLU A 241 9.33 -14.77 13.08
CA GLU A 241 9.87 -13.45 12.73
C GLU A 241 9.25 -12.87 11.45
N THR A 242 8.84 -13.71 10.50
CA THR A 242 8.11 -13.25 9.32
C THR A 242 6.75 -12.65 9.70
N LEU A 243 5.95 -13.37 10.49
CA LEU A 243 4.62 -12.91 10.90
C LEU A 243 4.70 -11.59 11.68
N LEU A 244 5.67 -11.49 12.60
CA LEU A 244 5.89 -10.23 13.32
C LEU A 244 6.43 -9.12 12.43
N THR A 245 7.20 -9.43 11.38
CA THR A 245 7.64 -8.42 10.40
C THR A 245 6.45 -7.88 9.60
N VAL A 246 5.54 -8.75 9.15
CA VAL A 246 4.30 -8.30 8.48
C VAL A 246 3.51 -7.37 9.41
N HIS A 247 3.33 -7.77 10.68
CA HIS A 247 2.65 -6.96 11.69
C HIS A 247 3.29 -5.58 11.88
N ASP A 248 4.61 -5.53 12.06
CA ASP A 248 5.32 -4.27 12.30
C ASP A 248 5.30 -3.37 11.05
N ILE A 249 5.32 -3.95 9.83
CA ILE A 249 5.15 -3.19 8.58
C ILE A 249 3.75 -2.57 8.51
N VAL A 250 2.68 -3.34 8.70
CA VAL A 250 1.32 -2.79 8.57
C VAL A 250 1.01 -1.73 9.64
N ARG A 251 1.60 -1.85 10.84
CA ARG A 251 1.46 -0.84 11.90
C ARG A 251 2.25 0.44 11.63
N THR A 252 3.44 0.33 11.08
CA THR A 252 4.30 1.50 10.80
C THR A 252 3.99 2.14 9.45
N ARG A 253 3.33 1.41 8.54
CA ARG A 253 2.96 1.82 7.18
C ARG A 253 1.49 1.51 6.93
N ILE A 254 0.62 2.36 7.48
CA ILE A 254 -0.83 2.17 7.38
C ILE A 254 -1.35 2.08 5.94
N SER A 255 -0.62 2.63 4.96
CA SER A 255 -0.98 2.57 3.53
C SER A 255 -1.06 1.15 2.96
N VAL A 256 -0.45 0.16 3.61
CA VAL A 256 -0.44 -1.24 3.14
C VAL A 256 -1.30 -2.19 3.99
N VAL A 257 -1.95 -1.69 5.04
CA VAL A 257 -2.76 -2.54 5.95
C VAL A 257 -3.95 -3.19 5.22
N ALA A 258 -4.52 -2.49 4.25
CA ALA A 258 -5.65 -2.97 3.45
C ALA A 258 -5.21 -3.70 2.17
N ASP A 259 -3.91 -3.79 1.89
CA ASP A 259 -3.39 -4.49 0.72
C ASP A 259 -3.30 -6.00 0.99
N PRO A 260 -4.11 -6.86 0.31
CA PRO A 260 -4.05 -8.30 0.50
C PRO A 260 -2.68 -8.91 0.17
N GLN A 261 -1.92 -8.29 -0.74
CA GLN A 261 -0.59 -8.76 -1.15
C GLN A 261 0.43 -8.61 -0.01
N MET A 262 0.24 -7.68 0.92
CA MET A 262 1.10 -7.51 2.10
C MET A 262 1.18 -8.80 2.95
N TYR A 263 0.12 -9.61 2.93
CA TYR A 263 0.01 -10.84 3.68
C TYR A 263 0.52 -12.07 2.92
N SER A 264 1.04 -11.94 1.70
CA SER A 264 1.48 -13.10 0.90
C SER A 264 2.62 -13.91 1.55
N ALA A 265 3.48 -13.26 2.32
CA ALA A 265 4.53 -13.91 3.12
C ALA A 265 3.95 -14.86 4.18
N VAL A 266 2.77 -14.55 4.74
CA VAL A 266 2.05 -15.42 5.68
C VAL A 266 1.66 -16.73 5.00
N ALA A 267 1.10 -16.65 3.78
CA ALA A 267 0.73 -17.84 3.02
C ALA A 267 1.95 -18.71 2.66
N TYR A 268 3.10 -18.08 2.41
CA TYR A 268 4.36 -18.80 2.21
C TYR A 268 4.79 -19.55 3.49
N CYS A 269 4.77 -18.90 4.65
CA CYS A 269 5.08 -19.55 5.93
C CYS A 269 4.13 -20.71 6.25
N ARG A 270 2.83 -20.57 5.96
CA ARG A 270 1.86 -21.66 6.14
C ARG A 270 2.24 -22.89 5.31
N LYS A 271 2.66 -22.69 4.06
CA LYS A 271 3.13 -23.76 3.17
C LYS A 271 4.47 -24.35 3.62
N LEU A 272 5.36 -23.53 4.19
CA LEU A 272 6.64 -23.99 4.74
C LEU A 272 6.41 -25.00 5.87
N LEU A 273 5.43 -24.73 6.75
CA LEU A 273 5.07 -25.54 7.91
C LEU A 273 4.08 -26.69 7.60
N GLY A 274 3.96 -27.12 6.33
CA GLY A 274 3.12 -28.26 5.94
C GLY A 274 1.63 -27.96 5.65
N GLY A 275 1.16 -26.72 5.84
CA GLY A 275 -0.11 -26.24 5.29
C GLY A 275 -1.40 -26.59 6.06
N THR A 276 -1.38 -27.58 6.94
CA THR A 276 -2.58 -28.08 7.64
C THR A 276 -3.04 -27.15 8.76
N SER A 277 -2.17 -26.91 9.74
CA SER A 277 -2.44 -26.06 10.91
C SER A 277 -1.19 -25.32 11.34
N TRP A 278 -1.35 -24.14 11.93
CA TRP A 278 -0.26 -23.42 12.57
C TRP A 278 0.17 -24.09 13.88
N PRO A 279 1.49 -24.20 14.11
CA PRO A 279 2.06 -24.54 15.41
C PRO A 279 1.57 -23.59 16.52
N SER A 280 1.43 -24.12 17.74
CA SER A 280 0.91 -23.38 18.90
C SER A 280 1.76 -22.17 19.28
N GLU A 281 3.05 -22.26 19.02
CA GLU A 281 4.09 -21.27 19.25
C GLU A 281 3.86 -19.99 18.46
N LEU A 282 3.14 -20.08 17.33
CA LEU A 282 2.81 -18.94 16.47
C LEU A 282 1.49 -18.26 16.85
N GLY A 283 0.80 -18.73 17.90
CA GLY A 283 -0.49 -18.18 18.33
C GLY A 283 -0.47 -16.67 18.52
N ASN A 284 0.51 -16.14 19.28
CA ASN A 284 0.59 -14.70 19.56
C ASN A 284 0.80 -13.83 18.29
N PRO A 285 1.78 -14.10 17.41
CA PRO A 285 1.90 -13.38 16.14
C PRO A 285 0.64 -13.47 15.26
N LEU A 286 -0.02 -14.64 15.22
CA LEU A 286 -1.22 -14.83 14.40
C LEU A 286 -2.40 -14.01 14.91
N GLU A 287 -2.65 -13.97 16.23
CA GLU A 287 -3.73 -13.14 16.80
C GLU A 287 -3.54 -11.65 16.50
N ARG A 288 -2.28 -11.18 16.49
CA ARG A 288 -1.94 -9.80 16.12
C ARG A 288 -2.31 -9.50 14.67
N LEU A 289 -1.92 -10.38 13.75
CA LEU A 289 -2.27 -10.23 12.33
C LEU A 289 -3.76 -10.39 12.06
N VAL A 290 -4.45 -11.29 12.77
CA VAL A 290 -5.92 -11.38 12.71
C VAL A 290 -6.54 -10.05 13.11
N THR A 291 -6.04 -9.42 14.17
CA THR A 291 -6.48 -8.09 14.58
C THR A 291 -6.24 -7.06 13.48
N ASP A 292 -5.04 -6.99 12.93
CA ASP A 292 -4.71 -6.03 11.86
C ASP A 292 -5.62 -6.19 10.63
N VAL A 293 -5.86 -7.43 10.18
CA VAL A 293 -6.74 -7.71 9.04
C VAL A 293 -8.20 -7.37 9.37
N THR A 294 -8.68 -7.65 10.59
CA THR A 294 -10.05 -7.28 10.98
C THR A 294 -10.25 -5.77 11.04
N GLU A 295 -9.25 -5.02 11.50
CA GLU A 295 -9.29 -3.54 11.50
C GLU A 295 -9.24 -2.99 10.07
N ALA A 296 -8.47 -3.59 9.17
CA ALA A 296 -8.45 -3.23 7.76
C ALA A 296 -9.80 -3.51 7.07
N LEU A 297 -10.41 -4.67 7.33
CA LEU A 297 -11.75 -4.99 6.83
C LEU A 297 -12.81 -4.03 7.38
N LEU A 298 -12.71 -3.62 8.64
CA LEU A 298 -13.59 -2.63 9.25
C LEU A 298 -13.43 -1.25 8.59
N LEU A 299 -12.19 -0.82 8.35
CA LEU A 299 -11.87 0.44 7.69
C LEU A 299 -12.48 0.49 6.28
N LEU A 300 -12.28 -0.55 5.48
CA LEU A 300 -12.88 -0.67 4.13
C LEU A 300 -14.41 -0.75 4.21
N GLY A 301 -14.94 -1.52 5.16
CA GLY A 301 -16.38 -1.67 5.35
C GLY A 301 -17.08 -0.36 5.67
N ARG A 302 -16.46 0.52 6.48
CA ARG A 302 -16.96 1.88 6.75
C ARG A 302 -17.01 2.77 5.51
N GLN A 303 -16.23 2.44 4.48
CA GLN A 303 -16.25 3.10 3.18
C GLN A 303 -17.20 2.42 2.19
N GLY A 304 -17.96 1.40 2.62
CA GLY A 304 -18.84 0.61 1.75
C GLY A 304 -18.09 -0.35 0.82
N GLN A 305 -16.83 -0.64 1.10
CA GLN A 305 -16.00 -1.51 0.26
C GLN A 305 -15.90 -2.92 0.83
N CYS A 306 -16.04 -3.91 -0.05
CA CYS A 306 -15.85 -5.33 0.26
C CYS A 306 -14.58 -5.83 -0.46
N ASP A 307 -13.58 -6.29 0.29
CA ASP A 307 -12.37 -6.88 -0.29
C ASP A 307 -12.31 -8.39 0.01
N GLN A 308 -12.65 -9.19 -1.01
CA GLN A 308 -12.67 -10.65 -0.91
C GLN A 308 -11.26 -11.24 -0.72
N ALA A 309 -10.23 -10.62 -1.29
CA ALA A 309 -8.87 -11.12 -1.19
C ALA A 309 -8.32 -10.92 0.22
N LEU A 310 -8.61 -9.78 0.85
CA LEU A 310 -8.28 -9.51 2.24
C LEU A 310 -9.06 -10.44 3.20
N LEU A 311 -10.34 -10.68 2.92
CA LEU A 311 -11.14 -11.63 3.70
C LEU A 311 -10.58 -13.06 3.62
N ILE A 312 -10.07 -13.49 2.45
CA ILE A 312 -9.39 -14.79 2.29
C ILE A 312 -8.10 -14.85 3.13
N GLN A 313 -7.42 -13.73 3.39
CA GLN A 313 -6.24 -13.74 4.29
C GLN A 313 -6.63 -14.12 5.73
N LEU A 314 -7.85 -13.83 6.19
CA LEU A 314 -8.32 -14.33 7.49
C LEU A 314 -8.38 -15.87 7.53
N ASP A 315 -8.74 -16.53 6.42
CA ASP A 315 -8.71 -17.99 6.35
C ASP A 315 -7.28 -18.54 6.45
N VAL A 316 -6.29 -17.81 5.89
CA VAL A 316 -4.87 -18.17 5.97
C VAL A 316 -4.34 -17.98 7.39
N LEU A 317 -4.71 -16.89 8.06
CA LEU A 317 -4.29 -16.58 9.43
C LEU A 317 -4.97 -17.47 10.47
N CYS A 318 -6.24 -17.82 10.25
CA CYS A 318 -6.95 -18.72 11.13
C CYS A 318 -6.57 -20.19 10.86
N ASN A 319 -6.41 -20.96 11.94
CA ASN A 319 -6.21 -22.41 11.85
C ASN A 319 -7.35 -23.16 11.16
N SER A 320 -8.55 -22.57 11.11
CA SER A 320 -9.71 -23.19 10.50
C SER A 320 -10.62 -22.16 9.81
N PRO A 321 -11.27 -22.51 8.67
CA PRO A 321 -12.26 -21.66 8.03
C PRO A 321 -13.45 -21.33 8.92
N GLN A 322 -13.80 -22.23 9.86
CA GLN A 322 -14.87 -22.00 10.83
C GLN A 322 -14.51 -20.82 11.75
N ARG A 323 -13.26 -20.76 12.21
CA ARG A 323 -12.78 -19.66 13.04
C ARG A 323 -12.76 -18.35 12.27
N ALA A 324 -12.26 -18.34 11.04
CA ALA A 324 -12.26 -17.14 10.19
C ALA A 324 -13.69 -16.59 9.98
N ARG A 325 -14.65 -17.48 9.67
CA ARG A 325 -16.08 -17.11 9.56
C ARG A 325 -16.66 -16.59 10.87
N ALA A 326 -16.29 -17.19 12.01
CA ALA A 326 -16.74 -16.72 13.32
C ALA A 326 -16.21 -15.31 13.62
N VAL A 327 -14.94 -15.03 13.29
CA VAL A 327 -14.35 -13.69 13.43
C VAL A 327 -15.06 -12.68 12.52
N ALA A 328 -15.28 -13.00 11.24
CA ALA A 328 -15.98 -12.12 10.30
C ALA A 328 -17.43 -11.83 10.74
N ARG A 329 -18.18 -12.84 11.20
CA ARG A 329 -19.53 -12.65 11.77
C ARG A 329 -19.53 -11.78 13.00
N ASN A 330 -18.56 -12.00 13.90
CA ASN A 330 -18.42 -11.17 15.10
C ASN A 330 -18.17 -9.70 14.73
N LEU A 331 -17.38 -9.43 13.68
CA LEU A 331 -17.18 -8.08 13.16
C LEU A 331 -18.50 -7.44 12.69
N ALA A 332 -19.30 -8.16 11.89
CA ALA A 332 -20.62 -7.68 11.43
C ALA A 332 -21.60 -7.42 12.59
N THR A 333 -21.57 -8.26 13.63
CA THR A 333 -22.43 -8.11 14.81
C THR A 333 -22.00 -6.94 15.71
N LYS A 334 -20.69 -6.74 15.90
CA LYS A 334 -20.15 -5.68 16.74
C LYS A 334 -20.30 -4.29 16.13
N HIS A 335 -20.40 -4.21 14.80
CA HIS A 335 -20.44 -2.96 14.06
C HIS A 335 -21.76 -2.79 13.28
N PRO A 336 -22.88 -2.51 13.96
CA PRO A 336 -24.17 -2.30 13.31
C PRO A 336 -24.21 -1.04 12.44
N GLU A 337 -23.23 -0.13 12.58
CA GLU A 337 -23.06 1.06 11.75
C GLU A 337 -22.60 0.76 10.31
N LEU A 338 -22.14 -0.46 10.04
CA LEU A 338 -21.71 -0.86 8.70
C LEU A 338 -22.90 -0.99 7.73
N PRO A 339 -22.70 -0.66 6.44
CA PRO A 339 -23.71 -0.91 5.40
C PRO A 339 -24.22 -2.35 5.42
N GLU A 340 -25.52 -2.54 5.13
CA GLU A 340 -26.17 -3.86 5.22
C GLU A 340 -25.54 -4.89 4.26
N ASP A 341 -25.16 -4.47 3.06
CA ASP A 341 -24.48 -5.29 2.07
C ASP A 341 -23.08 -5.73 2.54
N VAL A 342 -22.34 -4.85 3.21
CA VAL A 342 -21.04 -5.17 3.83
C VAL A 342 -21.21 -6.16 4.99
N ARG A 343 -22.24 -5.97 5.84
CA ARG A 343 -22.54 -6.92 6.93
C ARG A 343 -22.94 -8.29 6.39
N GLU A 344 -23.83 -8.33 5.39
CA GLU A 344 -24.26 -9.56 4.71
C GLU A 344 -23.05 -10.27 4.07
N TRP A 345 -22.12 -9.51 3.47
CA TRP A 345 -20.87 -10.02 2.92
C TRP A 345 -19.99 -10.68 3.99
N LEU A 346 -19.75 -10.01 5.11
CA LEU A 346 -18.95 -10.54 6.23
C LEU A 346 -19.58 -11.79 6.84
N GLU A 347 -20.91 -11.84 6.98
CA GLU A 347 -21.63 -12.97 7.56
C GLU A 347 -21.58 -14.22 6.67
N ARG A 348 -21.68 -14.03 5.36
CA ARG A 348 -21.69 -15.10 4.36
C ARG A 348 -20.29 -15.50 3.89
N GLY A 349 -19.29 -14.65 4.10
CA GLY A 349 -17.90 -14.87 3.72
C GLY A 349 -17.62 -14.74 2.22
N ARG A 350 -18.57 -14.23 1.43
CA ARG A 350 -18.45 -14.12 -0.03
C ARG A 350 -19.22 -12.93 -0.56
N ALA A 351 -18.61 -12.17 -1.47
CA ALA A 351 -19.27 -11.05 -2.12
C ALA A 351 -20.54 -11.55 -2.82
N ARG A 352 -21.63 -10.79 -2.67
CA ARG A 352 -22.84 -11.03 -3.47
C ARG A 352 -22.45 -10.73 -4.91
N LEU A 353 -22.55 -11.72 -5.79
CA LEU A 353 -22.54 -11.45 -7.22
C LEU A 353 -23.76 -10.57 -7.48
N VAL A 354 -23.55 -9.25 -7.55
CA VAL A 354 -24.52 -8.33 -8.12
C VAL A 354 -24.62 -8.77 -9.58
N ARG A 355 -25.58 -9.66 -9.86
CA ARG A 355 -25.94 -9.94 -11.25
C ARG A 355 -26.33 -8.58 -11.82
N PRO A 356 -25.67 -8.08 -12.88
CA PRO A 356 -26.21 -6.94 -13.59
C PRO A 356 -27.67 -7.28 -13.91
N ALA A 357 -28.59 -6.35 -13.65
CA ALA A 357 -29.97 -6.49 -14.06
C ALA A 357 -29.96 -6.99 -15.52
N SER A 358 -30.73 -8.02 -15.82
CA SER A 358 -30.75 -8.57 -17.19
C SER A 358 -31.04 -7.45 -18.17
N SER A 359 -30.49 -7.53 -19.39
CA SER A 359 -30.78 -6.53 -20.44
C SER A 359 -32.28 -6.28 -20.58
N SER A 360 -33.10 -7.34 -20.42
CA SER A 360 -34.55 -7.27 -20.37
C SER A 360 -35.13 -6.45 -19.22
N ALA A 361 -34.52 -6.47 -18.02
CA ALA A 361 -34.96 -5.67 -16.88
C ALA A 361 -34.57 -4.20 -17.04
N ILE A 362 -33.39 -3.93 -17.64
CA ILE A 362 -32.94 -2.58 -17.98
C ILE A 362 -33.84 -1.98 -19.08
N GLU A 363 -34.14 -2.76 -20.12
CA GLU A 363 -35.00 -2.37 -21.23
C GLU A 363 -36.46 -2.17 -20.79
N ALA A 364 -36.99 -3.03 -19.90
CA ALA A 364 -38.31 -2.85 -19.32
C ALA A 364 -38.41 -1.58 -18.45
N ALA A 365 -37.38 -1.30 -17.63
CA ALA A 365 -37.33 -0.08 -16.83
C ALA A 365 -37.20 1.18 -17.71
N ALA A 366 -36.40 1.12 -18.77
CA ALA A 366 -36.27 2.20 -19.75
C ALA A 366 -37.58 2.45 -20.52
N SER A 367 -38.27 1.38 -20.96
CA SER A 367 -39.57 1.49 -21.64
C SER A 367 -40.64 2.10 -20.74
N ASN A 368 -40.69 1.71 -19.46
CA ASN A 368 -41.63 2.30 -18.50
C ASN A 368 -41.31 3.78 -18.22
N ALA A 369 -40.03 4.14 -18.15
CA ALA A 369 -39.62 5.54 -18.02
C ALA A 369 -40.02 6.36 -19.25
N ASP A 370 -39.87 5.81 -20.46
CA ASP A 370 -40.25 6.49 -21.70
C ASP A 370 -41.78 6.72 -21.78
N GLU A 371 -42.60 5.79 -21.29
CA GLU A 371 -44.05 5.98 -21.18
C GLU A 371 -44.42 7.14 -20.24
N ILE A 372 -43.81 7.19 -19.05
CA ILE A 372 -44.05 8.27 -18.08
C ILE A 372 -43.59 9.63 -18.63
N ILE A 373 -42.41 9.69 -19.27
CA ILE A 373 -41.90 10.91 -19.89
C ILE A 373 -42.80 11.34 -21.05
N GLY A 374 -43.30 10.39 -21.83
CA GLY A 374 -44.28 10.64 -22.90
C GLY A 374 -45.57 11.27 -22.41
N LEU A 375 -46.16 10.72 -21.35
CA LEU A 375 -47.35 11.28 -20.71
C LEU A 375 -47.08 12.68 -20.15
N ALA A 376 -45.91 12.89 -19.52
CA ALA A 376 -45.50 14.20 -19.04
C ALA A 376 -45.35 15.21 -20.20
N LEU A 377 -44.75 14.81 -21.32
CA LEU A 377 -44.62 15.63 -22.53
C LEU A 377 -45.99 16.08 -23.04
N GLN A 378 -46.95 15.16 -23.06
CA GLN A 378 -48.30 15.46 -23.48
C GLN A 378 -48.96 16.50 -22.56
N ALA A 379 -48.88 16.30 -21.25
CA ALA A 379 -49.39 17.26 -20.27
C ALA A 379 -48.69 18.62 -20.39
N ALA A 380 -47.36 18.64 -20.57
CA ALA A 380 -46.58 19.85 -20.75
C ALA A 380 -47.03 20.67 -21.97
N ARG A 381 -47.29 20.02 -23.11
CA ARG A 381 -47.79 20.71 -24.32
C ARG A 381 -49.20 21.24 -24.15
N GLN A 382 -50.10 20.47 -23.55
CA GLN A 382 -51.46 20.93 -23.26
C GLN A 382 -51.45 22.17 -22.35
N VAL A 383 -50.67 22.11 -21.27
CA VAL A 383 -50.53 23.22 -20.31
C VAL A 383 -49.90 24.45 -20.97
N ARG A 384 -48.94 24.29 -21.89
CA ARG A 384 -48.37 25.43 -22.64
C ARG A 384 -49.43 26.14 -23.50
N VAL A 385 -50.22 25.39 -24.25
CA VAL A 385 -51.31 25.95 -25.08
C VAL A 385 -52.32 26.70 -24.21
N MET A 386 -52.71 26.11 -23.07
CA MET A 386 -53.59 26.77 -22.10
C MET A 386 -52.97 28.05 -21.53
N ARG A 387 -51.69 28.01 -21.15
CA ARG A 387 -50.95 29.16 -20.63
C ARG A 387 -50.91 30.30 -21.65
N GLU A 388 -50.60 30.00 -22.91
CA GLU A 388 -50.55 30.99 -23.99
C GLU A 388 -51.91 31.67 -24.21
N GLY A 389 -53.01 30.90 -24.17
CA GLY A 389 -54.36 31.44 -24.26
C GLY A 389 -54.80 32.24 -23.04
N LEU A 390 -54.27 31.94 -21.84
CA LEU A 390 -54.68 32.57 -20.58
C LEU A 390 -53.82 33.76 -20.17
N ARG A 391 -52.55 33.82 -20.57
CA ARG A 391 -51.57 34.77 -20.02
C ARG A 391 -52.02 36.23 -20.15
N GLU A 392 -52.24 36.69 -21.37
CA GLU A 392 -52.58 38.11 -21.62
C GLU A 392 -53.99 38.47 -21.13
N PRO A 393 -55.05 37.67 -21.41
CA PRO A 393 -56.39 37.99 -20.91
C PRO A 393 -56.49 38.02 -19.39
N LEU A 394 -55.84 37.07 -18.71
CA LEU A 394 -55.85 36.99 -17.25
C LEU A 394 -55.02 38.10 -16.62
N ALA A 395 -53.86 38.43 -17.19
CA ALA A 395 -53.04 39.55 -16.73
C ALA A 395 -53.80 40.88 -16.84
N ALA A 396 -54.44 41.15 -17.98
CA ALA A 396 -55.22 42.37 -18.20
C ALA A 396 -56.42 42.48 -17.25
N SER A 397 -57.11 41.37 -16.98
CA SER A 397 -58.23 41.33 -16.03
C SER A 397 -57.77 41.56 -14.58
N LEU A 398 -56.69 40.89 -14.15
CA LEU A 398 -56.17 41.03 -12.78
C LEU A 398 -55.58 42.41 -12.51
N GLU A 399 -54.97 43.07 -13.50
CA GLU A 399 -54.48 44.45 -13.35
C GLU A 399 -55.61 45.45 -13.06
N ILE A 400 -56.83 45.18 -13.54
CA ILE A 400 -57.99 46.06 -13.38
C ILE A 400 -58.74 45.76 -12.07
N TYR A 401 -58.98 44.48 -11.78
CA TYR A 401 -59.89 44.07 -10.71
C TYR A 401 -59.18 43.67 -9.42
N GLU A 402 -57.99 43.05 -9.49
CA GLU A 402 -57.25 42.52 -8.33
C GLU A 402 -55.72 42.69 -8.49
N PRO A 403 -55.20 43.93 -8.44
CA PRO A 403 -53.79 44.22 -8.78
C PRO A 403 -52.78 43.47 -7.91
N GLY A 404 -53.15 43.16 -6.65
CA GLY A 404 -52.32 42.42 -5.71
C GLY A 404 -52.03 40.96 -6.11
N LEU A 405 -52.83 40.37 -7.01
CA LEU A 405 -52.62 39.00 -7.50
C LEU A 405 -51.89 38.96 -8.85
N ALA A 406 -51.81 40.08 -9.57
CA ALA A 406 -51.32 40.13 -10.95
C ALA A 406 -49.85 39.66 -11.08
N SER A 407 -48.96 40.08 -10.16
CA SER A 407 -47.55 39.67 -10.18
C SER A 407 -47.38 38.17 -9.89
N THR A 408 -48.06 37.66 -8.87
CA THR A 408 -48.00 36.26 -8.44
C THR A 408 -48.55 35.32 -9.50
N THR A 409 -49.63 35.70 -10.18
CA THR A 409 -50.20 34.91 -11.29
C THR A 409 -49.26 34.88 -12.49
N ARG A 410 -48.60 35.99 -12.85
CA ARG A 410 -47.59 35.98 -13.93
C ARG A 410 -46.42 35.07 -13.61
N GLU A 411 -45.89 35.15 -12.39
CA GLU A 411 -44.80 34.29 -11.94
C GLU A 411 -45.18 32.80 -12.02
N LEU A 412 -46.40 32.44 -11.60
CA LEU A 412 -46.91 31.07 -11.73
C LEU A 412 -46.93 30.62 -13.20
N LEU A 413 -47.46 31.44 -14.11
CA LEU A 413 -47.52 31.10 -15.53
C LEU A 413 -46.12 30.98 -16.16
N ASP A 414 -45.14 31.78 -15.71
CA ASP A 414 -43.74 31.68 -16.14
C ASP A 414 -43.05 30.41 -15.61
N ARG A 415 -43.32 30.02 -14.36
CA ARG A 415 -42.82 28.75 -13.79
C ARG A 415 -43.41 27.55 -14.51
N VAL A 416 -44.70 27.60 -14.86
CA VAL A 416 -45.37 26.57 -15.66
C VAL A 416 -44.72 26.42 -17.04
N GLN A 417 -44.38 27.53 -17.70
CA GLN A 417 -43.64 27.48 -18.97
C GLN A 417 -42.27 26.83 -18.82
N THR A 418 -41.53 27.20 -17.77
CA THR A 418 -40.20 26.65 -17.51
C THR A 418 -40.26 25.15 -17.30
N LEU A 419 -41.23 24.67 -16.53
CA LEU A 419 -41.46 23.25 -16.31
C LEU A 419 -41.80 22.53 -17.63
N ALA A 420 -42.67 23.11 -18.47
CA ALA A 420 -43.02 22.52 -19.76
C ALA A 420 -41.79 22.38 -20.68
N ILE A 421 -40.90 23.39 -20.71
CA ILE A 421 -39.64 23.33 -21.48
C ILE A 421 -38.72 22.22 -20.96
N GLN A 422 -38.58 22.07 -19.63
CA GLN A 422 -37.75 21.03 -19.04
C GLN A 422 -38.25 19.62 -19.37
N VAL A 423 -39.56 19.42 -19.36
CA VAL A 423 -40.17 18.14 -19.75
C VAL A 423 -39.95 17.86 -21.24
N GLU A 424 -40.06 18.87 -22.11
CA GLU A 424 -39.74 18.71 -23.54
C GLU A 424 -38.27 18.37 -23.79
N GLN A 425 -37.35 18.97 -23.03
CA GLN A 425 -35.92 18.62 -23.10
C GLN A 425 -35.68 17.18 -22.65
N ALA A 426 -36.31 16.74 -21.56
CA ALA A 426 -36.21 15.36 -21.09
C ALA A 426 -36.74 14.35 -22.13
N ALA A 427 -37.86 14.68 -22.79
CA ALA A 427 -38.42 13.88 -23.88
C ALA A 427 -37.49 13.84 -25.11
N ASN A 428 -36.91 14.99 -25.50
CA ASN A 428 -35.98 15.06 -26.63
C ASN A 428 -34.70 14.21 -26.39
N LEU A 429 -34.18 14.13 -25.16
CA LEU A 429 -33.04 13.26 -24.82
C LEU A 429 -33.34 11.75 -24.92
N ARG A 430 -34.61 11.39 -25.08
CA ARG A 430 -35.11 10.03 -25.27
C ARG A 430 -35.68 9.82 -26.69
N ASP A 431 -35.53 10.81 -27.56
CA ASP A 431 -36.12 10.85 -28.90
C ASP A 431 -37.65 10.72 -28.88
N LEU A 432 -38.34 11.18 -27.84
CA LEU A 432 -39.80 11.10 -27.74
C LEU A 432 -40.47 12.34 -28.33
N ASP A 433 -41.58 12.13 -29.06
CA ASP A 433 -42.46 13.20 -29.54
C ASP A 433 -43.93 12.74 -29.56
N LEU A 434 -44.82 13.68 -29.81
CA LEU A 434 -46.24 13.45 -29.98
C LEU A 434 -46.59 13.35 -31.46
N TYR A 435 -47.42 12.36 -31.81
CA TYR A 435 -47.96 12.16 -33.15
C TYR A 435 -49.47 12.37 -33.16
N GLY A 436 -49.92 13.19 -34.10
CA GLY A 436 -51.30 13.70 -34.16
C GLY A 436 -51.45 15.00 -33.36
N VAL A 437 -52.30 15.90 -33.85
CA VAL A 437 -52.62 17.17 -33.18
C VAL A 437 -54.07 17.10 -32.71
N PRO A 438 -54.36 17.32 -31.41
CA PRO A 438 -55.72 17.32 -30.90
C PRO A 438 -56.65 18.25 -31.69
N GLY A 439 -57.78 17.73 -32.13
CA GLY A 439 -58.78 18.44 -32.94
C GLY A 439 -58.60 18.34 -34.45
N GLU A 440 -57.48 17.80 -34.94
CA GLU A 440 -57.25 17.57 -36.37
C GLU A 440 -57.80 16.22 -36.84
N GLU A 441 -58.28 16.19 -38.09
CA GLU A 441 -58.76 14.98 -38.76
C GLU A 441 -57.59 14.27 -39.46
N ILE A 442 -57.27 13.05 -39.02
CA ILE A 442 -56.17 12.24 -39.55
C ILE A 442 -56.68 10.95 -40.18
N GLU A 443 -55.89 10.33 -41.06
CA GLU A 443 -56.15 8.98 -41.53
C GLU A 443 -55.94 7.97 -40.39
N MET A 444 -56.92 7.09 -40.17
CA MET A 444 -56.90 6.16 -39.05
C MET A 444 -55.78 5.13 -39.21
N SER A 445 -54.92 5.02 -38.19
CA SER A 445 -53.92 3.96 -38.09
C SER A 445 -53.98 3.28 -36.73
N SER A 446 -54.36 2.00 -36.72
CA SER A 446 -54.43 1.16 -35.51
C SER A 446 -53.07 0.94 -34.83
N LYS A 447 -51.97 1.25 -35.54
CA LYS A 447 -50.63 1.28 -34.97
C LYS A 447 -50.50 2.39 -33.91
N PHE A 448 -50.98 3.59 -34.21
CA PHE A 448 -50.74 4.79 -33.41
C PHE A 448 -51.91 5.17 -32.51
N PHE A 449 -53.13 4.82 -32.86
CA PHE A 449 -54.32 5.29 -32.15
C PHE A 449 -55.27 4.15 -31.78
N ASP A 450 -55.89 4.29 -30.62
CA ASP A 450 -57.07 3.54 -30.21
C ASP A 450 -58.33 4.37 -30.44
N VAL A 451 -59.40 3.69 -30.85
CA VAL A 451 -60.69 4.32 -31.17
C VAL A 451 -61.60 4.26 -29.97
N VAL A 452 -62.16 5.41 -29.57
CA VAL A 452 -63.15 5.50 -28.50
C VAL A 452 -64.53 5.77 -29.11
N GLY A 453 -65.50 4.89 -28.83
CA GLY A 453 -66.89 5.04 -29.28
C GLY A 453 -67.25 4.26 -30.57
N ASN A 454 -67.35 4.95 -31.70
CA ASN A 454 -67.94 4.43 -32.96
C ASN A 454 -67.03 3.43 -33.72
N THR A 455 -67.58 2.77 -34.74
CA THR A 455 -66.78 1.97 -35.69
C THR A 455 -65.71 2.82 -36.39
N PRO A 456 -64.48 2.31 -36.55
CA PRO A 456 -63.37 3.05 -37.14
C PRO A 456 -63.74 3.54 -38.55
N ARG A 457 -63.60 4.84 -38.76
CA ARG A 457 -63.74 5.47 -40.08
C ARG A 457 -62.36 5.69 -40.69
N GLN A 458 -62.31 5.89 -42.01
CA GLN A 458 -61.05 6.16 -42.71
C GLN A 458 -60.36 7.43 -42.19
N ARG A 459 -61.15 8.40 -41.73
CA ARG A 459 -60.67 9.64 -41.10
C ARG A 459 -61.35 9.84 -39.75
N MET A 460 -60.56 10.15 -38.73
CA MET A 460 -61.01 10.32 -37.33
C MET A 460 -60.33 11.52 -36.70
N ILE A 461 -60.95 12.10 -35.67
CA ILE A 461 -60.45 13.29 -34.99
C ILE A 461 -59.55 12.88 -33.83
N VAL A 462 -58.35 13.44 -33.75
CA VAL A 462 -57.43 13.19 -32.63
C VAL A 462 -57.95 13.85 -31.36
N LYS A 463 -58.12 13.07 -30.29
CA LYS A 463 -58.37 13.57 -28.93
C LYS A 463 -57.12 13.60 -28.08
N LEU A 464 -56.36 12.53 -28.16
CA LEU A 464 -55.10 12.38 -27.47
C LEU A 464 -54.04 12.06 -28.52
N PRO A 465 -52.94 12.82 -28.60
CA PRO A 465 -51.87 12.46 -29.50
C PRO A 465 -51.19 11.18 -28.99
N ALA A 466 -50.62 10.39 -29.90
CA ALA A 466 -49.81 9.24 -29.54
C ALA A 466 -48.41 9.70 -29.09
N VAL A 467 -47.79 9.00 -28.15
CA VAL A 467 -46.37 9.18 -27.82
C VAL A 467 -45.56 8.23 -28.67
N VAL A 468 -44.63 8.77 -29.46
CA VAL A 468 -43.79 8.01 -30.38
C VAL A 468 -42.32 8.30 -30.17
N ARG A 469 -41.46 7.33 -30.44
CA ARG A 469 -40.03 7.55 -30.60
C ARG A 469 -39.75 8.02 -32.03
N LYS A 470 -39.12 9.17 -32.17
CA LYS A 470 -38.66 9.71 -33.45
C LYS A 470 -37.60 8.82 -34.07
N ARG A 471 -37.70 8.64 -35.37
CA ARG A 471 -36.62 8.07 -36.17
C ARG A 471 -35.56 9.14 -36.46
N PRO A 472 -34.33 8.75 -36.86
CA PRO A 472 -33.28 9.69 -37.25
C PRO A 472 -33.67 10.64 -38.40
N ASP A 473 -34.65 10.27 -39.22
CA ASP A 473 -35.22 11.08 -40.29
C ASP A 473 -36.32 12.06 -39.82
N GLY A 474 -36.61 12.09 -38.51
CA GLY A 474 -37.63 12.94 -37.90
C GLY A 474 -39.06 12.39 -37.97
N SER A 475 -39.28 11.24 -38.61
CA SER A 475 -40.60 10.61 -38.73
C SER A 475 -41.02 9.87 -37.46
N ALA A 476 -42.33 9.66 -37.29
CA ALA A 476 -42.89 8.88 -36.18
C ALA A 476 -42.49 7.40 -36.29
N GLY A 477 -41.68 6.93 -35.34
CA GLY A 477 -41.16 5.57 -35.29
C GLY A 477 -42.04 4.62 -34.49
N ASP A 478 -41.50 4.16 -33.36
CA ASP A 478 -42.14 3.18 -32.49
C ASP A 478 -43.11 3.86 -31.53
N VAL A 479 -44.23 3.20 -31.26
CA VAL A 479 -45.28 3.74 -30.40
C VAL A 479 -44.96 3.36 -28.96
N VAL A 480 -44.80 4.36 -28.11
CA VAL A 480 -44.59 4.19 -26.67
C VAL A 480 -45.95 4.14 -25.97
N THR A 481 -46.85 5.05 -26.34
CA THR A 481 -48.23 5.09 -25.85
C THR A 481 -49.14 5.46 -27.00
N LYS A 482 -50.23 4.70 -27.20
CA LYS A 482 -51.19 5.02 -28.24
C LYS A 482 -51.98 6.28 -27.92
N GLY A 483 -52.27 7.05 -28.96
CA GLY A 483 -53.19 8.17 -28.88
C GLY A 483 -54.64 7.68 -28.91
N ILE A 484 -55.57 8.63 -28.80
CA ILE A 484 -57.01 8.37 -28.83
C ILE A 484 -57.62 9.18 -29.97
N VAL A 485 -58.46 8.53 -30.77
CA VAL A 485 -59.28 9.17 -31.82
C VAL A 485 -60.77 8.86 -31.62
N GLU A 486 -61.65 9.76 -32.10
CA GLU A 486 -63.11 9.57 -32.15
C GLU A 486 -63.74 9.92 -33.49
#